data_AF-A0AAC8QKE7-F1
#
_entry.id   AF-A0AAC8QKE7-F1
#
_cell.length_a   1.000
_cell.length_b   1.000
_cell.length_c   1.000
_cell.angle_alpha   90.00
_cell.angle_beta   90.00
_cell.angle_gamma   90.00
#
_symmetry.space_group_name_H-M   'P 1'
#
loop_
_entity.id
_entity.type
_entity.pdbx_description
1 polymer ?
#
loop_
_entity_poly.entity_id
_entity_poly.type
_entity_poly.pdbx_seq_one_letter_code
_entity_poly.pdbx_strand_id
1 'polypeptide(L)' 'MSYMLSLSEQTKLNAFLSGILDDYKTGVITQIQAVGKIGNVFSALESGDSKKVVHLLTEGRKLLRTG' A
#
# COMPACT_ATOMS: atom_id res chain seq x y z
N MET A 1 10.67 17.17 0.62
CA MET A 1 9.29 17.70 0.69
C MET A 1 8.42 16.55 1.20
N SER A 2 7.72 16.70 2.33
CA SER A 2 6.80 15.64 2.81
C SER A 2 5.59 15.59 1.85
N TYR A 3 5.26 14.40 1.33
CA TYR A 3 4.05 14.22 0.53
C TYR A 3 2.82 14.20 1.44
N MET A 4 1.97 15.22 1.32
CA MET A 4 0.74 15.30 2.09
C MET A 4 -0.40 14.64 1.31
N LEU A 5 -0.95 13.57 1.88
CA LEU A 5 -2.05 12.83 1.27
C LEU A 5 -3.35 13.64 1.34
N SER A 6 -4.03 13.75 0.20
CA SER A 6 -5.44 14.18 0.16
C SER A 6 -6.34 13.21 0.92
N LEU A 7 -7.55 13.65 1.29
CA LEU A 7 -8.55 12.81 1.97
C LEU A 7 -8.88 11.52 1.18
N SER A 8 -8.94 11.64 -0.15
CA SER A 8 -9.18 10.50 -1.04
C SER A 8 -8.03 9.49 -1.00
N GLU A 9 -6.79 9.99 -1.01
CA GLU A 9 -5.60 9.12 -0.92
C GLU A 9 -5.47 8.47 0.46
N GLN A 10 -5.81 9.19 1.55
CA GLN A 10 -5.88 8.61 2.89
C GLN A 10 -6.89 7.46 2.96
N THR A 11 -8.05 7.61 2.32
CA THR A 11 -9.07 6.56 2.25
C THR A 11 -8.56 5.33 1.50
N LYS A 12 -7.85 5.53 0.38
CA LYS A 12 -7.24 4.44 -0.38
C LYS A 12 -6.10 3.76 0.38
N LEU A 13 -5.28 4.54 1.12
CA LEU A 13 -4.23 4.02 1.99
C LEU A 13 -4.81 3.11 3.07
N ASN A 14 -5.86 3.56 3.76
CA ASN A 14 -6.53 2.74 4.77
C ASN A 14 -7.07 1.43 4.17
N ALA A 15 -7.75 1.51 3.01
CA ALA A 15 -8.26 0.33 2.32
C ALA A 15 -7.15 -0.64 1.86
N PHE A 16 -5.99 -0.11 1.45
CA PHE A 16 -4.82 -0.91 1.09
C PHE A 16 -4.21 -1.61 2.30
N LEU A 17 -4.00 -0.88 3.40
CA LEU A 17 -3.45 -1.42 4.65
C LEU A 17 -4.38 -2.50 5.24
N SER A 18 -5.69 -2.25 5.28
CA SER A 18 -6.67 -3.26 5.70
C SER A 18 -6.60 -4.52 4.83
N GLY A 19 -6.50 -4.36 3.51
CA GLY A 19 -6.36 -5.49 2.59
C GLY A 19 -5.11 -6.34 2.85
N ILE A 20 -3.96 -5.71 3.09
CA ILE A 20 -2.72 -6.42 3.46
C ILE A 20 -2.90 -7.22 4.76
N LEU A 21 -3.56 -6.62 5.76
CA LEU A 21 -3.79 -7.28 7.04
C LEU A 21 -4.74 -8.46 6.91
N ASP A 22 -5.80 -8.34 6.10
CA ASP A 22 -6.73 -9.43 5.82
C ASP A 22 -6.03 -10.57 5.06
N ASP A 23 -5.23 -10.26 4.05
CA ASP A 23 -4.46 -11.25 3.28
C ASP A 23 -3.41 -11.96 4.15
N TYR A 24 -2.76 -11.24 5.06
CA TYR A 24 -1.84 -11.83 6.02
C TYR A 24 -2.57 -12.74 7.01
N LYS A 25 -3.70 -12.26 7.56
CA LYS A 25 -4.52 -13.01 8.52
C LYS A 25 -5.09 -14.29 7.93
N THR A 26 -5.43 -14.27 6.65
CA THR A 26 -5.95 -15.43 5.91
C THR A 26 -4.85 -16.35 5.36
N GLY A 27 -3.57 -15.98 5.53
CA GLY A 27 -2.43 -16.76 5.09
C GLY A 27 -2.13 -16.67 3.59
N VAL A 28 -2.78 -15.76 2.87
CA VAL A 28 -2.53 -15.51 1.43
C VAL A 28 -1.14 -14.94 1.21
N ILE A 29 -0.66 -14.08 2.13
CA ILE A 29 0.69 -13.55 2.11
C ILE A 29 1.42 -13.82 3.42
N THR A 30 2.74 -13.94 3.34
CA THR A 30 3.62 -14.02 4.51
C THR A 30 3.79 -12.66 5.19
N GLN A 31 4.24 -12.68 6.45
CA GLN A 31 4.57 -11.45 7.18
C GLN A 31 5.63 -10.59 6.45
N ILE A 32 6.63 -11.24 5.84
CA ILE A 32 7.69 -10.56 5.08
C ILE A 32 7.10 -9.83 3.87
N GLN A 33 6.17 -10.47 3.14
CA GLN A 33 5.48 -9.84 2.01
C GLN A 33 4.59 -8.68 2.46
N ALA A 34 3.89 -8.82 3.58
CA ALA A 34 3.06 -7.75 4.15
C ALA A 34 3.91 -6.53 4.53
N VAL A 35 4.99 -6.74 5.30
CA VAL A 35 5.91 -5.67 5.72
C VAL A 35 6.58 -5.02 4.52
N GLY A 36 7.03 -5.79 3.53
CA GLY A 36 7.63 -5.26 2.30
C GLY A 36 6.68 -4.38 1.50
N LYS A 37 5.41 -4.80 1.36
CA LYS A 37 4.38 -4.00 0.66
C LYS A 37 4.05 -2.70 1.41
N ILE A 38 4.01 -2.72 2.74
CA ILE A 38 3.84 -1.52 3.58
C ILE A 38 5.04 -0.58 3.41
N GLY A 39 6.27 -1.11 3.50
CA GLY A 39 7.50 -0.34 3.32
C GLY A 39 7.57 0.37 1.96
N ASN A 40 7.16 -0.29 0.88
CA ASN A 40 7.12 0.31 -0.45
C ASN A 40 6.24 1.56 -0.54
N VAL A 41 5.12 1.58 0.20
CA VAL A 41 4.24 2.77 0.27
C VAL A 41 4.94 3.90 1.02
N PHE A 42 5.55 3.61 2.18
CA PHE A 42 6.31 4.62 2.93
C PHE A 42 7.44 5.22 2.11
N SER A 43 8.23 4.40 1.42
CA SER A 43 9.30 4.91 0.55
C SER A 43 8.79 5.79 -0.59
N ALA A 44 7.60 5.51 -1.14
CA ALA A 44 6.98 6.36 -2.16
C ALA A 44 6.48 7.70 -1.60
N LEU A 45 5.96 7.70 -0.35
CA LEU A 45 5.57 8.92 0.36
C LEU A 45 6.79 9.79 0.69
N GLU A 46 7.89 9.17 1.15
CA GLU A 46 9.15 9.86 1.46
C GLU A 46 9.81 10.46 0.21
N SER A 47 9.73 9.77 -0.93
CA SER A 47 10.30 10.27 -2.18
C SER A 47 9.51 11.43 -2.79
N GLY A 48 8.33 11.76 -2.27
CA GLY A 48 7.46 12.80 -2.83
C GLY A 48 6.85 12.42 -4.18
N ASP A 49 6.90 11.15 -4.57
CA ASP A 49 6.44 10.68 -5.88
C ASP A 49 4.94 10.37 -5.84
N SER A 50 4.15 11.42 -6.06
CA SER A 50 2.69 11.37 -6.06
C SER A 50 2.12 10.32 -7.02
N LYS A 51 2.75 10.14 -8.19
CA LYS A 51 2.32 9.17 -9.20
C LYS A 51 2.53 7.76 -8.70
N LYS A 52 3.68 7.48 -8.09
CA LYS A 52 4.00 6.18 -7.50
C LYS A 52 3.08 5.85 -6.33
N VAL A 53 2.78 6.83 -5.47
CA VAL A 53 1.82 6.66 -4.37
C VAL A 53 0.44 6.31 -4.90
N VAL A 54 -0.10 7.09 -5.85
CA VAL A 54 -1.42 6.81 -6.44
C VAL A 54 -1.45 5.46 -7.14
N HIS A 55 -0.39 5.10 -7.85
CA HIS A 55 -0.27 3.80 -8.52
C HIS A 55 -0.29 2.65 -7.51
N LEU A 56 0.51 2.71 -6.45
CA LEU A 56 0.54 1.68 -5.39
C LEU A 56 -0.82 1.56 -4.68
N LEU A 57 -1.48 2.67 -4.40
CA LEU A 57 -2.79 2.66 -3.73
C LEU A 57 -3.92 2.13 -4.63
N THR A 58 -3.78 2.26 -5.95
CA THR A 58 -4.82 1.84 -6.90
C THR A 58 -4.59 0.41 -7.39
N GLU A 59 -3.35 0.08 -7.78
CA GLU A 59 -2.98 -1.21 -8.37
C GLU A 59 -2.44 -2.20 -7.34
N GLY A 60 -1.97 -1.73 -6.17
CA GLY A 60 -1.42 -2.57 -5.12
C GLY A 60 -2.39 -3.65 -4.63
N ARG A 61 -3.71 -3.40 -4.69
CA ARG A 61 -4.76 -4.39 -4.41
C ARG A 61 -4.85 -5.52 -5.43
N LYS A 62 -4.55 -5.26 -6.71
CA LYS A 62 -4.52 -6.31 -7.75
C LYS A 62 -3.28 -7.19 -7.58
N LEU A 63 -2.15 -6.56 -7.24
CA LEU A 63 -0.88 -7.24 -6.93
C LEU A 63 -0.91 -8.07 -5.63
N LEU A 64 -1.99 -8.02 -4.85
CA LEU A 64 -2.22 -8.92 -3.70
C LEU A 64 -2.77 -10.28 -4.13
N ARG A 65 -3.47 -10.35 -5.27
CA ARG A 65 -4.25 -11.54 -5.69
C ARG A 65 -3.61 -12.33 -6.83
N THR A 66 -2.51 -11.85 -7.40
CA THR A 66 -1.74 -12.52 -8.47
C THR A 66 -0.39 -13.06 -8.02
N GLY A 67 -0.23 -13.30 -6.71
CA GLY A 67 0.93 -14.02 -6.14
C GLY A 67 0.60 -15.47 -5.90
#